data_AF-A0A927AW93-F1
#
_entry.id   AF-A0A927AW93-F1
#
_cell.length_a   1.000
_cell.length_b   1.000
_cell.length_c   1.000
_cell.angle_alpha   90.00
_cell.angle_beta   90.00
_cell.angle_gamma   90.00
#
_symmetry.space_group_name_H-M   'P 1'
#
loop_
_entity.id
_entity.type
_entity.pdbx_description
1 polymer ?
#
loop_
_entity_poly.entity_id
_entity_poly.type
_entity_poly.pdbx_seq_one_letter_code
_entity_poly.pdbx_strand_id
1 'polypeptide(L)'
;MPLKIPTLPLDTTTLEVVSFVLRFNTKTGFFEVYEQKLSELWPVGRSKKRGVKTKAYEATESLHLQIFGHRRYADKEVFFNAYSNWQTAKV
;
A
#
# COMPACT_ATOMS: atom_id res chain seq x y z
N MET A 1 40.95 4.17 2.48
CA MET A 1 40.40 4.00 3.85
C MET A 1 39.07 3.28 3.72
N PRO A 2 38.84 2.15 4.40
CA PRO A 2 37.52 1.53 4.40
C PRO A 2 36.54 2.44 5.15
N LEU A 3 35.40 2.74 4.51
CA LEU A 3 34.30 3.44 5.13
C LEU A 3 33.78 2.60 6.31
N LYS A 4 34.01 3.07 7.54
CA LYS A 4 33.39 2.48 8.75
C LYS A 4 31.90 2.75 8.67
N ILE A 5 31.14 1.77 8.18
CA ILE A 5 29.68 1.78 8.29
C ILE A 5 29.38 1.68 9.79
N PRO A 6 28.66 2.65 10.39
CA PRO A 6 28.27 2.54 11.78
C PRO A 6 27.33 1.33 11.94
N THR A 7 27.82 0.27 12.55
CA THR A 7 27.02 -0.87 13.02
C THR A 7 26.29 -0.45 14.29
N LEU A 8 25.24 0.36 14.13
CA LEU A 8 24.21 0.49 15.16
C LEU A 8 23.51 -0.87 15.29
N PRO A 9 23.06 -1.27 16.49
CA PRO A 9 22.08 -2.36 16.58
C PRO A 9 20.85 -1.89 15.80
N LEU A 10 20.69 -2.40 14.58
CA LEU A 10 19.54 -2.09 13.77
C LEU A 10 18.36 -2.79 14.45
N ASP A 11 17.56 -2.01 15.17
CA ASP A 11 16.27 -2.44 15.66
C ASP A 11 15.48 -2.99 14.47
N THR A 12 15.20 -4.29 14.50
CA THR A 12 14.56 -5.02 13.40
C THR A 12 13.20 -4.45 13.09
N THR A 13 12.48 -3.96 14.11
CA THR A 13 11.18 -3.32 13.94
C THR A 13 11.31 -2.00 13.18
N THR A 14 12.33 -1.20 13.50
CA THR A 14 12.61 0.04 12.76
C THR A 14 12.96 -0.25 11.29
N LEU A 15 13.74 -1.30 11.01
CA LEU A 15 14.04 -1.71 9.64
C LEU A 15 12.79 -2.15 8.86
N GLU A 16 11.90 -2.91 9.49
CA GLU A 16 10.63 -3.35 8.88
C GLU A 16 9.73 -2.17 8.56
N VAL A 17 9.61 -1.20 9.48
CA VAL A 17 8.83 0.03 9.26
C VAL A 17 9.40 0.84 8.11
N VAL A 18 10.71 1.07 8.07
CA VAL A 18 11.36 1.80 6.97
C VAL A 18 11.15 1.07 5.64
N SER A 19 11.31 -0.26 5.64
CA SER A 19 11.12 -1.10 4.45
C SER A 19 9.67 -1.03 3.95
N PHE A 20 8.70 -1.06 4.87
CA PHE A 20 7.29 -0.87 4.55
C PHE A 20 7.04 0.50 3.93
N VAL A 21 7.50 1.59 4.57
CA VAL A 21 7.29 2.95 4.07
C VAL A 21 7.89 3.12 2.68
N LEU A 22 9.13 2.67 2.47
CA LEU A 22 9.79 2.75 1.15
C LEU A 22 9.01 1.97 0.08
N ARG A 23 8.55 0.76 0.40
CA ARG A 23 7.76 -0.06 -0.52
C ARG A 23 6.38 0.55 -0.78
N PHE A 24 5.71 1.05 0.25
CA PHE A 24 4.37 1.63 0.14
C PHE A 24 4.34 2.89 -0.74
N ASN A 25 5.44 3.65 -0.79
CA ASN A 25 5.58 4.78 -1.72
C ASN A 25 5.78 4.35 -3.20
N THR A 26 5.86 3.06 -3.51
CA THR A 26 5.88 2.58 -4.90
C THR A 26 4.48 2.30 -5.41
N LYS A 27 4.27 2.28 -6.74
CA LYS A 27 2.94 1.94 -7.29
C LYS A 27 2.52 0.52 -6.90
N THR A 28 3.44 -0.42 -6.97
CA THR A 28 3.22 -1.83 -6.62
C THR A 28 2.91 -2.00 -5.13
N GLY A 29 3.70 -1.39 -4.25
CA GLY A 29 3.45 -1.45 -2.80
C GLY A 29 2.12 -0.81 -2.41
N PHE A 30 1.71 0.27 -3.07
CA PHE A 30 0.38 0.84 -2.87
C PHE A 30 -0.73 -0.18 -3.21
N PHE A 31 -0.59 -0.91 -4.34
CA PHE A 31 -1.55 -1.94 -4.72
C PHE A 31 -1.58 -3.12 -3.74
N GLU A 32 -0.43 -3.54 -3.22
CA GLU A 32 -0.34 -4.60 -2.21
C GLU A 32 -1.05 -4.21 -0.91
N VAL A 33 -0.86 -2.98 -0.43
CA VAL A 33 -1.58 -2.49 0.76
C VAL A 33 -3.08 -2.36 0.50
N TYR A 34 -3.48 -1.98 -0.72
CA TYR A 34 -4.88 -2.03 -1.13
C TYR A 34 -5.45 -3.45 -1.12
N GLU A 35 -4.75 -4.44 -1.67
CA GLU A 35 -5.16 -5.85 -1.64
C GLU A 35 -5.32 -6.36 -0.20
N GLN A 36 -4.40 -5.99 0.69
CA GLN A 36 -4.49 -6.30 2.11
C GLN A 36 -5.72 -5.65 2.77
N LYS A 37 -5.97 -4.35 2.53
CA LYS A 37 -7.17 -3.67 3.05
C LYS A 37 -8.45 -4.27 2.46
N LEU A 38 -8.41 -4.70 1.21
CA LEU A 38 -9.54 -5.35 0.56
C LEU A 38 -9.83 -6.72 1.17
N SER A 39 -8.81 -7.52 1.50
CA SER A 39 -8.98 -8.82 2.14
C SER A 39 -9.48 -8.70 3.59
N GLU A 40 -9.00 -7.71 4.34
CA GLU A 40 -9.49 -7.37 5.69
C GLU A 40 -10.99 -7.00 5.67
N LEU A 41 -11.42 -6.23 4.66
CA LEU A 41 -12.81 -5.78 4.52
C LEU A 41 -13.73 -6.79 3.83
N TRP A 42 -13.18 -7.81 3.17
CA TRP A 42 -13.92 -8.87 2.49
C TRP A 42 -13.63 -10.23 3.13
N PRO A 43 -14.06 -10.47 4.38
CA PRO A 43 -13.99 -11.80 4.95
C PRO A 43 -14.90 -12.75 4.14
N VAL A 44 -14.32 -13.87 3.74
CA VAL A 44 -14.97 -14.95 2.99
C VAL A 44 -16.32 -15.28 3.64
N GLY A 45 -17.44 -15.00 2.94
CA GLY A 45 -18.77 -15.47 3.34
C GLY A 45 -19.86 -14.43 3.61
N ARG A 46 -19.62 -13.10 3.52
CA ARG A 46 -20.71 -12.10 3.69
C ARG A 46 -21.03 -11.29 2.43
N SER A 47 -22.23 -11.52 1.92
CA SER A 47 -22.88 -10.76 0.85
C SER A 47 -23.14 -9.30 1.28
N LYS A 48 -22.23 -8.39 0.92
CA LYS A 48 -22.56 -6.97 0.64
C LYS A 48 -21.50 -6.38 -0.30
N LYS A 49 -21.70 -6.61 -1.60
CA LYS A 49 -20.80 -6.32 -2.73
C LYS A 49 -20.59 -4.82 -3.04
N ARG A 50 -21.37 -3.90 -2.48
CA ARG A 50 -21.41 -2.50 -2.95
C ARG A 50 -20.43 -1.62 -2.16
N GLY A 51 -19.41 -1.11 -2.84
CA GLY A 51 -18.51 -0.08 -2.30
C GLY A 51 -17.32 -0.59 -1.47
N VAL A 52 -17.12 -1.91 -1.29
CA VAL A 52 -15.98 -2.44 -0.52
C VAL A 52 -14.64 -2.09 -1.15
N LYS A 53 -14.53 -2.19 -2.49
CA LYS A 53 -13.34 -1.74 -3.23
C LYS A 53 -13.05 -0.27 -3.01
N THR A 54 -14.09 0.57 -3.02
CA THR A 54 -13.93 2.02 -2.79
C THR A 54 -13.49 2.30 -1.36
N LYS A 55 -14.08 1.63 -0.37
CA LYS A 55 -13.65 1.75 1.04
C LYS A 55 -12.21 1.30 1.27
N ALA A 56 -11.81 0.19 0.63
CA ALA A 56 -10.43 -0.28 0.69
C ALA A 56 -9.47 0.77 0.11
N TYR A 57 -9.81 1.32 -1.06
CA TYR A 57 -9.03 2.41 -1.67
C TYR A 57 -8.95 3.65 -0.76
N GLU A 58 -10.08 4.12 -0.22
CA GLU A 58 -10.12 5.29 0.66
C GLU A 58 -9.27 5.07 1.92
N ALA A 59 -9.27 3.87 2.49
CA ALA A 59 -8.44 3.51 3.62
C ALA A 59 -6.94 3.51 3.26
N THR A 60 -6.57 2.93 2.11
CA THR A 60 -5.18 2.93 1.62
C THR A 60 -4.69 4.33 1.33
N GLU A 61 -5.51 5.16 0.68
CA GLU A 61 -5.14 6.53 0.34
C GLU A 61 -5.06 7.43 1.58
N SER A 62 -5.93 7.21 2.57
CA SER A 62 -5.84 7.90 3.87
C SER A 62 -4.55 7.55 4.60
N LEU A 63 -4.13 6.29 4.59
CA LEU A 63 -2.86 5.86 5.17
C LEU A 63 -1.67 6.48 4.43
N HIS A 64 -1.71 6.52 3.10
CA HIS A 64 -0.67 7.17 2.29
C HIS A 64 -0.57 8.66 2.61
N LEU A 65 -1.71 9.35 2.72
CA LEU A 65 -1.77 10.76 3.09
C LEU A 65 -1.18 11.01 4.49
N GLN A 66 -1.46 10.12 5.45
CA GLN A 66 -0.91 10.23 6.81
C GLN A 66 0.61 10.06 6.85
N ILE A 67 1.17 9.14 6.07
CA ILE A 67 2.60 8.83 6.09
C ILE A 67 3.41 9.85 5.26
N PHE A 68 2.89 10.26 4.09
CA PHE A 68 3.66 11.06 3.13
C PHE A 68 3.14 12.48 2.93
N GLY A 69 2.03 12.86 3.56
CA GLY A 69 1.44 14.20 3.46
C GLY A 69 0.78 14.52 2.10
N HIS A 70 0.68 13.54 1.19
CA HIS A 70 0.04 13.72 -0.10
C HIS A 70 -0.71 12.46 -0.56
N ARG A 71 -1.70 12.68 -1.43
CA ARG A 71 -2.46 11.61 -2.09
C ARG A 71 -1.62 10.97 -3.19
N ARG A 72 -1.74 9.66 -3.37
CA ARG A 72 -1.03 8.95 -4.44
C ARG A 72 -1.72 9.14 -5.78
N TYR A 73 -3.04 9.09 -5.78
CA TYR A 73 -3.88 9.20 -6.96
C TYR A 73 -4.84 10.39 -6.83
N ALA A 74 -5.01 11.15 -7.91
CA ALA A 74 -5.90 12.32 -7.93
C ALA A 74 -7.35 11.91 -7.60
N ASP A 75 -7.80 10.79 -8.15
CA ASP A 75 -9.11 10.20 -7.89
C ASP A 75 -9.08 8.67 -7.91
N LYS A 76 -10.22 8.08 -7.55
CA LYS A 76 -10.43 6.63 -7.50
C LYS A 76 -10.44 5.98 -8.88
N GLU A 77 -10.82 6.70 -9.94
CA GLU A 77 -10.95 6.14 -11.29
C GLU A 77 -9.56 5.92 -11.90
N VAL A 78 -8.67 6.90 -11.76
CA VAL A 78 -7.25 6.80 -12.12
C VAL A 78 -6.60 5.62 -11.38
N PHE A 79 -6.90 5.47 -10.09
CA PHE A 79 -6.45 4.32 -9.31
C PHE A 79 -6.97 3.00 -9.89
N PHE A 80 -8.28 2.84 -10.09
CA PHE A 80 -8.86 1.57 -10.54
C PHE A 80 -8.40 1.19 -11.95
N ASN A 81 -8.18 2.16 -12.84
CA ASN A 81 -7.59 1.92 -14.16
C ASN A 81 -6.14 1.41 -14.02
N ALA A 82 -5.29 2.11 -13.26
CA ALA A 82 -3.91 1.70 -13.03
C ALA A 82 -3.81 0.32 -12.35
N TYR A 83 -4.67 0.04 -11.38
CA TYR A 83 -4.76 -1.24 -10.68
C TYR A 83 -5.19 -2.36 -11.63
N SER A 84 -6.19 -2.13 -12.49
CA SER A 84 -6.63 -3.13 -13.48
C SER A 84 -5.48 -3.51 -14.42
N ASN A 85 -4.75 -2.51 -14.94
CA ASN A 85 -3.60 -2.77 -15.82
C ASN A 85 -2.49 -3.54 -15.12
N TRP A 86 -2.24 -3.23 -13.85
CA TRP A 86 -1.27 -3.97 -13.03
C TRP A 86 -1.71 -5.41 -12.77
N GLN A 87 -2.99 -5.64 -12.47
CA GLN A 87 -3.52 -7.00 -12.31
C GLN A 87 -3.37 -7.82 -13.59
N THR A 88 -3.64 -7.23 -14.77
CA THR A 88 -3.45 -7.92 -16.06
C THR A 88 -1.98 -8.24 -16.33
N ALA A 89 -1.05 -7.35 -15.97
CA ALA A 89 0.39 -7.56 -16.15
C ALA A 89 1.02 -8.55 -15.14
N LYS A 90 0.32 -8.85 -14.04
CA LYS A 90 0.74 -9.79 -12.99
C LYS A 90 0.40 -11.25 -13.34
N VAL A 91 -0.56 -11.47 -14.26
CA VAL A 91 -0.98 -12.79 -14.79
C VAL A 91 -0.09 -13.18 -15.96
#